data_AF-X0X8A3-F1
#
_entry.id   AF-X0X8A3-F1
#
_cell.length_a   1.000
_cell.length_b   1.000
_cell.length_c   1.000
_cell.angle_alpha   90.00
_cell.angle_beta   90.00
_cell.angle_gamma   90.00
#
_symmetry.space_group_name_H-M   'P 1'
#
loop_
_entity.id
_entity.type
_entity.pdbx_description
1 polymer ?
#
loop_
_entity_poly.entity_id
_entity_poly.type
_entity_poly.pdbx_seq_one_letter_code
_entity_poly.pdbx_strand_id
1 'polypeptide(L)'
;MTATATIEIRDGSALQSISWTQSNSVDATIENADTDTATVILPGASAYKDELLHVLAEPPITEEQLPPNVHLPEGEFPGGLQSRFQVVGINPLALEETGLIGLMVTVTTSSGTYSDEVEIHTETPFKTSPGIRNVPLGRSVLLHGRDHVDEDDDGFNDDTGADVTVYDWALTAPAGSSATLSD
;
A
#
# COMPACT_ATOMS: atom_id res chain seq x y z
N MET A 1 10.41 10.55 12.53
CA MET A 1 11.50 9.68 13.06
C MET A 1 12.76 9.92 12.25
N THR A 2 13.91 9.34 12.60
CA THR A 2 15.19 9.57 11.89
C THR A 2 15.85 8.25 11.49
N ALA A 3 16.42 8.22 10.29
CA ALA A 3 17.28 7.13 9.82
C ALA A 3 18.70 7.70 9.58
N THR A 4 19.73 7.01 10.07
CA THR A 4 21.13 7.47 9.99
C THR A 4 21.99 6.41 9.34
N ALA A 5 22.72 6.79 8.28
CA ALA A 5 23.70 5.94 7.63
C ALA A 5 25.10 6.24 8.21
N THR A 6 25.79 5.20 8.69
CA THR A 6 27.18 5.32 9.13
C THR A 6 28.11 4.81 8.03
N ILE A 7 28.92 5.70 7.46
CA ILE A 7 29.76 5.38 6.29
C ILE A 7 31.23 5.33 6.72
N GLU A 8 31.86 4.15 6.59
CA GLU A 8 33.29 3.96 6.81
C GLU A 8 33.99 3.56 5.50
N ILE A 9 34.75 4.49 4.93
CA ILE A 9 35.51 4.24 3.69
C ILE A 9 36.92 3.73 4.03
N ARG A 10 37.25 2.52 3.58
CA ARG A 10 38.53 1.84 3.90
C ARG A 10 39.50 1.69 2.73
N ASP A 11 39.07 1.99 1.52
CA ASP A 11 39.85 1.83 0.28
C ASP A 11 40.54 3.13 -0.17
N GLY A 12 40.35 4.24 0.56
CA GLY A 12 40.88 5.56 0.22
C GLY A 12 40.05 6.33 -0.82
N SER A 13 38.86 5.83 -1.17
CA SER A 13 37.90 6.58 -2.00
C SER A 13 37.34 7.80 -1.26
N ALA A 14 36.71 8.71 -2.02
CA ALA A 14 36.02 9.87 -1.47
C ALA A 14 34.51 9.69 -1.57
N LEU A 15 33.77 10.08 -0.53
CA LEU A 15 32.32 10.19 -0.57
C LEU A 15 31.91 11.25 -1.59
N GLN A 16 30.96 10.92 -2.47
CA GLN A 16 30.44 11.83 -3.50
C GLN A 16 28.99 12.23 -3.22
N SER A 17 28.13 11.27 -2.88
CA SER A 17 26.72 11.54 -2.57
C SER A 17 26.12 10.49 -1.64
N ILE A 18 25.06 10.89 -0.96
CA ILE A 18 24.12 10.03 -0.24
C ILE A 18 22.73 10.34 -0.81
N SER A 19 21.88 9.33 -0.96
CA SER A 19 20.48 9.53 -1.30
C SER A 19 19.61 8.49 -0.59
N TRP A 20 18.54 8.95 0.03
CA TRP A 20 17.50 8.13 0.63
C TRP A 20 16.28 8.11 -0.27
N THR A 21 15.77 6.91 -0.53
CA THR A 21 14.54 6.68 -1.28
C THR A 21 13.69 5.64 -0.57
N GLN A 22 12.38 5.73 -0.73
CA GLN A 22 11.48 4.68 -0.28
C GLN A 22 11.49 3.51 -1.27
N SER A 23 11.39 2.29 -0.76
CA SER A 23 11.34 1.05 -1.55
C SER A 23 10.02 0.30 -1.45
N ASN A 24 9.22 0.51 -0.39
CA ASN A 24 8.00 -0.27 -0.14
C ASN A 24 6.93 0.48 0.69
N SER A 25 5.67 0.06 0.56
CA SER A 25 4.48 0.48 1.33
C SER A 25 4.06 1.95 1.14
N VAL A 26 3.27 2.49 2.09
CA VAL A 26 2.67 3.82 2.07
C VAL A 26 3.70 4.93 1.91
N ASP A 27 3.44 5.88 1.01
CA ASP A 27 4.33 7.02 0.76
C ASP A 27 4.64 7.79 2.06
N ALA A 28 5.92 7.77 2.45
CA ALA A 28 6.46 8.54 3.57
C ALA A 28 7.21 9.77 3.04
N THR A 29 7.09 10.89 3.75
CA THR A 29 7.89 12.07 3.39
C THR A 29 9.30 11.91 3.98
N ILE A 30 10.31 12.01 3.12
CA ILE A 30 11.72 11.94 3.50
C ILE A 30 12.35 13.34 3.35
N GLU A 31 12.68 13.97 4.46
CA GLU A 31 13.42 15.22 4.51
C GLU A 31 14.92 14.96 4.71
N ASN A 32 15.77 15.85 4.18
CA ASN A 32 17.23 15.70 4.19
C ASN A 32 17.70 14.38 3.53
N ALA A 33 17.00 13.98 2.47
CA ALA A 33 17.23 12.74 1.76
C ALA A 33 18.62 12.66 1.09
N ASP A 34 19.36 13.75 0.99
CA ASP A 34 20.71 13.83 0.43
C ASP A 34 21.82 13.87 1.50
N THR A 35 21.48 13.61 2.77
CA THR A 35 22.40 13.66 3.91
C THR A 35 22.58 12.30 4.58
N ASP A 36 23.53 12.20 5.52
CA ASP A 36 23.75 11.00 6.32
C ASP A 36 22.62 10.71 7.32
N THR A 37 21.76 11.69 7.61
CA THR A 37 20.63 11.57 8.52
C THR A 37 19.36 12.11 7.88
N ALA A 38 18.48 11.21 7.42
CA ALA A 38 17.17 11.56 6.90
C ALA A 38 16.13 11.63 8.03
N THR A 39 15.17 12.56 7.89
CA THR A 39 13.97 12.60 8.73
C THR A 39 12.81 12.01 7.95
N VAL A 40 12.16 11.00 8.53
CA VAL A 40 11.07 10.25 7.91
C VAL A 40 9.79 10.61 8.63
N ILE A 41 8.82 11.13 7.90
CA ILE A 41 7.51 11.52 8.40
C ILE A 41 6.51 10.50 7.87
N LEU A 42 5.92 9.74 8.80
CA LEU A 42 4.93 8.72 8.49
C LEU A 42 3.60 9.38 8.10
N PRO A 43 2.85 8.79 7.16
CA PRO A 43 1.53 9.29 6.80
C PRO A 43 0.50 8.98 7.89
N GLY A 44 -0.71 9.54 7.74
CA GLY A 44 -1.83 9.28 8.64
C GLY A 44 -2.39 7.86 8.49
N ALA A 45 -3.23 7.45 9.44
CA ALA A 45 -3.82 6.11 9.47
C ALA A 45 -4.65 5.74 8.22
N SER A 46 -5.21 6.73 7.52
CA SER A 46 -5.95 6.52 6.27
C SER A 46 -5.06 5.95 5.17
N ALA A 47 -3.81 6.43 5.04
CA ALA A 47 -2.88 5.90 4.03
C ALA A 47 -2.58 4.41 4.26
N TYR A 48 -2.40 4.00 5.52
CA TYR A 48 -2.21 2.58 5.87
C TYR A 48 -3.47 1.74 5.64
N LYS A 49 -4.66 2.33 5.73
CA LYS A 49 -5.91 1.66 5.38
C LYS A 49 -5.97 1.39 3.88
N ASP A 50 -5.65 2.40 3.08
CA ASP A 50 -5.65 2.31 1.62
C ASP A 50 -4.59 1.30 1.15
N GLU A 51 -3.40 1.33 1.75
CA GLU A 51 -2.35 0.33 1.47
C GLU A 51 -2.74 -1.08 1.91
N LEU A 52 -3.43 -1.26 3.04
CA LEU A 52 -3.95 -2.57 3.42
C LEU A 52 -4.92 -3.11 2.36
N LEU A 53 -5.74 -2.23 1.79
CA LEU A 53 -6.67 -2.61 0.74
C LEU A 53 -5.92 -2.94 -0.56
N HIS A 54 -4.86 -2.20 -0.88
CA HIS A 54 -3.95 -2.49 -1.99
C HIS A 54 -3.22 -3.83 -1.82
N VAL A 55 -2.67 -4.12 -0.65
CA VAL A 55 -1.95 -5.37 -0.35
C VAL A 55 -2.90 -6.58 -0.38
N LEU A 56 -4.13 -6.41 0.13
CA LEU A 56 -5.15 -7.47 0.07
C LEU A 56 -5.70 -7.66 -1.35
N ALA A 57 -5.49 -6.69 -2.21
CA ALA A 57 -5.80 -6.76 -3.62
C ALA A 57 -4.68 -7.50 -4.36
N GLU A 58 -4.95 -8.73 -4.78
CA GLU A 58 -4.02 -9.43 -5.66
C GLU A 58 -3.86 -8.65 -6.98
N PRO A 59 -2.63 -8.48 -7.50
CA PRO A 59 -2.42 -7.78 -8.76
C PRO A 59 -3.14 -8.49 -9.89
N PRO A 60 -3.63 -7.75 -10.91
CA PRO A 60 -4.29 -8.38 -12.05
C PRO A 60 -3.37 -9.37 -12.76
N ILE A 61 -3.94 -10.48 -13.24
CA ILE A 61 -3.20 -11.40 -14.09
C ILE A 61 -2.99 -10.77 -15.47
N THR A 62 -1.75 -10.81 -15.98
CA THR A 62 -1.42 -10.30 -17.32
C THR A 62 -1.56 -11.40 -18.37
N GLU A 63 -1.69 -11.03 -19.65
CA GLU A 63 -1.84 -12.01 -20.74
C GLU A 63 -0.60 -12.92 -20.85
N GLU A 64 0.57 -12.43 -20.47
CA GLU A 64 1.82 -13.20 -20.43
C GLU A 64 1.84 -14.28 -19.34
N GLN A 65 1.02 -14.13 -18.30
CA GLN A 65 0.90 -15.09 -17.20
C GLN A 65 -0.11 -16.21 -17.52
N LEU A 66 -0.85 -16.09 -18.62
CA LEU A 66 -1.82 -17.07 -19.07
C LEU A 66 -1.18 -18.21 -19.87
N PRO A 67 -1.73 -19.44 -19.80
CA PRO A 67 -1.32 -20.51 -20.70
C PRO A 67 -1.52 -20.14 -22.18
N PRO A 68 -0.74 -20.72 -23.12
CA PRO A 68 -0.93 -20.48 -24.55
C PRO A 68 -2.38 -20.76 -24.99
N ASN A 69 -2.99 -19.81 -25.72
CA ASN A 69 -4.39 -19.79 -26.17
C ASN A 69 -5.46 -19.48 -25.10
N VAL A 70 -5.07 -18.98 -23.93
CA VAL A 70 -6.00 -18.36 -22.99
C VAL A 70 -5.82 -16.86 -23.11
N HIS A 71 -6.87 -16.17 -23.53
CA HIS A 71 -6.88 -14.70 -23.63
C HIS A 71 -7.63 -14.12 -22.44
N LEU A 72 -7.22 -12.93 -22.00
CA LEU A 72 -8.02 -12.16 -21.06
C LEU A 72 -9.35 -11.78 -21.75
N PRO A 73 -10.51 -11.94 -21.10
CA PRO A 73 -11.75 -11.35 -21.57
C PRO A 73 -11.57 -9.82 -21.68
N GLU A 74 -12.12 -9.23 -22.73
CA GLU A 74 -12.09 -7.78 -22.94
C GLU A 74 -12.84 -7.08 -21.80
N GLY A 75 -12.21 -6.09 -21.17
CA GLY A 75 -12.83 -5.19 -20.18
C GLY A 75 -12.90 -5.69 -18.73
N GLU A 76 -12.57 -6.96 -18.44
CA GLU A 76 -12.63 -7.52 -17.07
C GLU A 76 -11.31 -8.18 -16.67
N PHE A 77 -10.71 -7.72 -15.56
CA PHE A 77 -9.55 -8.37 -14.96
C PHE A 77 -9.99 -9.69 -14.28
N PRO A 78 -9.60 -10.87 -14.80
CA PRO A 78 -10.07 -12.17 -14.31
C PRO A 78 -9.02 -12.75 -13.38
N GLY A 79 -8.70 -12.03 -12.30
CA GLY A 79 -7.70 -12.51 -11.36
C GLY A 79 -7.72 -11.68 -10.10
N GLY A 80 -7.84 -12.35 -8.96
CA GLY A 80 -7.73 -11.73 -7.66
C GLY A 80 -9.04 -11.50 -6.93
N LEU A 81 -8.90 -11.22 -5.63
CA LEU A 81 -10.00 -10.87 -4.73
C LEU A 81 -10.73 -9.56 -5.14
N GLN A 82 -10.20 -8.85 -6.13
CA GLN A 82 -10.63 -7.53 -6.61
C GLN A 82 -11.94 -7.52 -7.43
N SER A 83 -12.31 -8.62 -8.09
CA SER A 83 -13.51 -8.66 -8.95
C SER A 83 -14.79 -9.12 -8.21
N ARG A 84 -14.81 -9.08 -6.87
CA ARG A 84 -15.95 -9.56 -6.06
C ARG A 84 -16.23 -8.71 -4.83
N PHE A 85 -17.51 -8.38 -4.60
CA PHE A 85 -18.00 -7.95 -3.28
C PHE A 85 -17.92 -9.11 -2.29
N GLN A 86 -16.79 -9.26 -1.63
CA GLN A 86 -16.56 -10.32 -0.64
C GLN A 86 -15.85 -9.76 0.58
N VAL A 87 -16.11 -10.37 1.74
CA VAL A 87 -15.36 -10.06 2.96
C VAL A 87 -14.08 -10.88 2.95
N VAL A 88 -12.97 -10.17 2.76
CA VAL A 88 -11.62 -10.73 2.76
C VAL A 88 -11.10 -10.85 4.18
N GLY A 89 -10.40 -11.96 4.46
CA GLY A 89 -9.68 -12.14 5.71
C GLY A 89 -8.35 -11.38 5.67
N ILE A 90 -8.08 -10.59 6.71
CA ILE A 90 -6.78 -9.95 6.91
C ILE A 90 -5.81 -11.01 7.44
N ASN A 91 -4.87 -11.45 6.61
CA ASN A 91 -3.83 -12.40 7.02
C ASN A 91 -2.63 -11.66 7.67
N PRO A 92 -1.78 -12.35 8.46
CA PRO A 92 -0.63 -11.72 9.11
C PRO A 92 0.38 -11.06 8.16
N LEU A 93 0.64 -11.67 6.99
CA LEU A 93 1.57 -11.14 5.99
C LEU A 93 1.06 -9.80 5.44
N ALA A 94 -0.23 -9.72 5.11
CA ALA A 94 -0.82 -8.47 4.62
C ALA A 94 -0.68 -7.32 5.63
N LEU A 95 -0.87 -7.60 6.93
CA LEU A 95 -0.66 -6.59 7.97
C LEU A 95 0.79 -6.16 8.13
N GLU A 96 1.72 -7.09 7.95
CA GLU A 96 3.15 -6.81 7.98
C GLU A 96 3.54 -5.91 6.81
N GLU A 97 3.15 -6.27 5.59
CA GLU A 97 3.42 -5.51 4.36
C GLU A 97 2.80 -4.11 4.40
N THR A 98 1.56 -3.99 4.88
CA THR A 98 0.94 -2.67 5.11
C THR A 98 1.74 -1.80 6.07
N GLY A 99 2.30 -2.39 7.13
CA GLY A 99 3.00 -1.64 8.17
C GLY A 99 4.47 -1.37 7.86
N LEU A 100 5.03 -1.95 6.79
CA LEU A 100 6.46 -2.00 6.53
C LEU A 100 6.91 -0.90 5.57
N ILE A 101 7.52 0.16 6.08
CA ILE A 101 8.17 1.16 5.23
C ILE A 101 9.62 0.77 5.02
N GLY A 102 9.97 0.46 3.77
CA GLY A 102 11.35 0.21 3.36
C GLY A 102 12.05 1.51 2.98
N LEU A 103 13.23 1.76 3.54
CA LEU A 103 14.09 2.89 3.20
C LEU A 103 15.41 2.38 2.65
N MET A 104 15.68 2.71 1.40
CA MET A 104 16.93 2.44 0.72
C MET A 104 17.85 3.65 0.86
N VAL A 105 19.05 3.44 1.41
CA VAL A 105 20.15 4.40 1.31
C VAL A 105 21.07 3.99 0.18
N THR A 106 21.37 4.91 -0.72
CA THR A 106 22.39 4.75 -1.76
C THR A 106 23.53 5.70 -1.49
N VAL A 107 24.75 5.17 -1.44
CA VAL A 107 25.99 5.90 -1.21
C VAL A 107 26.87 5.77 -2.43
N THR A 108 27.22 6.89 -3.05
CA THR A 108 28.19 6.92 -4.15
C THR A 108 29.53 7.44 -3.63
N THR A 109 30.57 6.69 -3.93
CA THR A 109 31.97 7.04 -3.68
C THR A 109 32.71 7.13 -5.00
N SER A 110 33.96 7.62 -4.98
CA SER A 110 34.81 7.63 -6.17
C SER A 110 35.18 6.23 -6.69
N SER A 111 34.95 5.15 -5.93
CA SER A 111 35.22 3.78 -6.34
C SER A 111 33.96 2.98 -6.74
N GLY A 112 32.77 3.47 -6.43
CA GLY A 112 31.52 2.81 -6.81
C GLY A 112 30.30 3.30 -6.03
N THR A 113 29.15 2.68 -6.33
CA THR A 113 27.87 2.92 -5.68
C THR A 113 27.47 1.70 -4.86
N TYR A 114 27.02 1.95 -3.64
CA TYR A 114 26.61 0.94 -2.66
C TYR A 114 25.22 1.29 -2.17
N SER A 115 24.42 0.28 -1.83
CA SER A 115 23.09 0.48 -1.29
C SER A 115 22.83 -0.45 -0.11
N ASP A 116 22.03 0.01 0.82
CA ASP A 116 21.56 -0.77 1.97
C ASP A 116 20.11 -0.38 2.29
N GLU A 117 19.37 -1.29 2.90
CA GLU A 117 17.95 -1.12 3.18
C GLU A 117 17.66 -1.25 4.68
N VAL A 118 16.79 -0.39 5.19
CA VAL A 118 16.26 -0.49 6.55
C VAL A 118 14.74 -0.49 6.51
N GLU A 119 14.14 -1.39 7.28
CA GLU A 119 12.70 -1.55 7.38
C GLU A 119 12.19 -0.90 8.67
N ILE A 120 11.08 -0.17 8.55
CA ILE A 120 10.37 0.44 9.66
C ILE A 120 9.00 -0.22 9.77
N HIS A 121 8.79 -0.97 10.83
CA HIS A 121 7.48 -1.53 11.14
C HIS A 121 6.63 -0.53 11.93
N THR A 122 5.51 -0.14 11.35
CA THR A 122 4.52 0.76 11.96
C THR A 122 3.38 -0.07 12.53
N GLU A 123 2.97 0.22 13.77
CA GLU A 123 1.78 -0.41 14.34
C GLU A 123 0.52 0.10 13.65
N THR A 124 -0.26 -0.81 13.07
CA THR A 124 -1.58 -0.50 12.50
C THR A 124 -2.70 -0.87 13.48
N PRO A 125 -3.83 -0.16 13.47
CA PRO A 125 -4.98 -0.49 14.33
C PRO A 125 -5.70 -1.78 13.88
N PHE A 126 -5.39 -2.28 12.69
CA PHE A 126 -6.01 -3.46 12.09
C PHE A 126 -5.59 -4.76 12.79
N LYS A 127 -6.43 -5.79 12.67
CA LYS A 127 -6.22 -7.09 13.31
C LYS A 127 -6.46 -8.21 12.30
N THR A 128 -5.73 -9.30 12.49
CA THR A 128 -5.91 -10.50 11.68
C THR A 128 -7.34 -11.02 11.79
N SER A 129 -7.86 -11.51 10.68
CA SER A 129 -9.22 -12.05 10.57
C SER A 129 -9.25 -13.18 9.54
N PRO A 130 -9.84 -14.34 9.85
CA PRO A 130 -9.94 -15.45 8.89
C PRO A 130 -11.05 -15.24 7.83
N GLY A 131 -11.71 -14.07 7.77
CA GLY A 131 -12.90 -13.86 6.93
C GLY A 131 -14.19 -14.47 7.54
N ILE A 132 -15.32 -14.49 6.82
CA ILE A 132 -16.62 -14.89 7.39
C ILE A 132 -16.75 -16.42 7.51
N ARG A 133 -17.13 -16.90 8.72
CA ARG A 133 -18.37 -17.72 8.88
C ARG A 133 -19.27 -17.31 10.05
N ASN A 134 -18.85 -16.47 11.00
CA ASN A 134 -19.71 -15.86 12.02
C ASN A 134 -19.07 -14.54 12.47
N VAL A 135 -19.72 -13.41 12.19
CA VAL A 135 -19.22 -12.06 12.49
C VAL A 135 -18.92 -11.93 14.00
N PRO A 136 -17.69 -11.57 14.40
CA PRO A 136 -17.40 -11.26 15.80
C PRO A 136 -18.20 -10.01 16.23
N LEU A 137 -19.05 -10.14 17.25
CA LEU A 137 -19.67 -8.98 17.88
C LEU A 137 -18.58 -8.19 18.63
N GLY A 138 -18.46 -6.89 18.34
CA GLY A 138 -17.55 -5.97 19.05
C GLY A 138 -16.13 -5.85 18.50
N ARG A 139 -15.86 -6.31 17.26
CA ARG A 139 -14.61 -6.00 16.54
C ARG A 139 -14.92 -5.24 15.27
N SER A 140 -14.12 -4.21 14.96
CA SER A 140 -14.21 -3.48 13.71
C SER A 140 -13.97 -4.43 12.53
N VAL A 141 -14.84 -4.36 11.53
CA VAL A 141 -14.70 -5.08 10.27
C VAL A 141 -14.33 -4.04 9.22
N LEU A 142 -13.24 -4.29 8.49
CA LEU A 142 -12.90 -3.50 7.32
C LEU A 142 -13.89 -3.90 6.21
N LEU A 143 -14.78 -2.99 5.86
CA LEU A 143 -15.67 -3.12 4.72
C LEU A 143 -15.15 -2.20 3.62
N HIS A 144 -14.87 -2.77 2.46
CA HIS A 144 -14.42 -2.01 1.29
C HIS A 144 -15.11 -2.58 0.06
N GLY A 145 -15.46 -1.69 -0.87
CA GLY A 145 -15.95 -2.03 -2.20
C GLY A 145 -14.85 -1.71 -3.22
N ARG A 146 -14.99 -2.24 -4.44
CA ARG A 146 -14.16 -1.80 -5.57
C ARG A 146 -14.31 -0.27 -5.74
N ASP A 147 -13.23 0.42 -6.08
CA ASP A 147 -13.34 1.75 -6.69
C ASP A 147 -14.16 1.63 -7.96
N HIS A 148 -15.38 2.16 -7.92
CA HIS A 148 -16.25 2.16 -9.09
C HIS A 148 -15.77 3.28 -10.01
N VAL A 149 -15.02 2.89 -11.02
CA VAL A 149 -14.99 3.67 -12.26
C VAL A 149 -16.40 3.57 -12.81
N ASP A 150 -17.07 4.70 -13.10
CA ASP A 150 -18.39 4.67 -13.73
C ASP A 150 -18.30 3.73 -14.93
N GLU A 151 -19.00 2.61 -14.86
CA GLU A 151 -19.30 1.85 -16.06
C GLU A 151 -20.16 2.82 -16.89
N ASP A 152 -19.65 3.28 -18.03
CA ASP A 152 -20.51 3.84 -19.06
C ASP A 152 -21.71 2.89 -19.23
N ASP A 153 -22.90 3.44 -19.51
CA ASP A 153 -24.23 2.80 -19.51
C ASP A 153 -24.37 1.53 -20.41
N ASP A 154 -23.26 1.01 -20.94
CA ASP A 154 -23.11 -0.23 -21.71
C ASP A 154 -22.30 -1.34 -21.01
N GLY A 155 -21.77 -1.11 -19.81
CA GLY A 155 -21.04 -2.12 -19.03
C GLY A 155 -19.63 -2.42 -19.56
N PHE A 156 -19.03 -1.49 -20.32
CA PHE A 156 -17.69 -1.62 -20.86
C PHE A 156 -16.71 -0.65 -20.18
N ASN A 157 -15.64 -1.19 -19.58
CA ASN A 157 -14.60 -0.40 -18.91
C ASN A 157 -13.63 0.18 -19.97
N ASP A 158 -13.88 1.41 -20.41
CA ASP A 158 -12.93 2.19 -21.20
C ASP A 158 -11.87 2.81 -20.26
N ASP A 159 -10.73 2.10 -20.13
CA ASP A 159 -9.56 2.49 -19.34
C ASP A 159 -8.77 3.69 -19.94
N THR A 160 -9.44 4.64 -20.60
CA THR A 160 -8.81 5.85 -21.17
C THR A 160 -8.84 7.06 -20.25
N GLY A 161 -8.84 6.83 -18.92
CA GLY A 161 -8.66 7.89 -17.92
C GLY A 161 -9.95 8.59 -17.51
N ALA A 162 -11.07 7.85 -17.47
CA ALA A 162 -12.37 8.34 -17.04
C ALA A 162 -12.51 8.38 -15.51
N ASP A 163 -13.26 9.37 -15.04
CA ASP A 163 -13.50 9.73 -13.64
C ASP A 163 -13.71 8.50 -12.72
N VAL A 164 -12.86 8.37 -11.69
CA VAL A 164 -13.17 7.53 -10.54
C VAL A 164 -14.40 8.15 -9.87
N THR A 165 -15.54 7.48 -9.94
CA THR A 165 -16.72 7.88 -9.17
C THR A 165 -16.44 7.52 -7.72
N VAL A 166 -15.74 8.42 -7.03
CA VAL A 166 -15.64 8.39 -5.58
C VAL A 166 -17.06 8.56 -5.07
N TYR A 167 -17.71 7.45 -4.72
CA TYR A 167 -18.97 7.51 -4.02
C TYR A 167 -18.72 8.30 -2.72
N ASP A 168 -19.30 9.49 -2.62
CA ASP A 168 -19.30 10.30 -1.39
C ASP A 168 -20.28 9.65 -0.40
N TRP A 169 -19.95 8.43 0.06
CA TRP A 169 -20.76 7.71 1.02
C TRP A 169 -20.42 8.23 2.42
N ALA A 170 -21.31 9.04 2.98
CA ALA A 170 -21.23 9.45 4.36
C ALA A 170 -21.99 8.47 5.27
N LEU A 171 -21.31 7.92 6.28
CA LEU A 171 -22.00 7.23 7.37
C LEU A 171 -22.66 8.27 8.27
N THR A 172 -23.96 8.15 8.49
CA THR A 172 -24.65 8.94 9.52
C THR A 172 -24.79 8.08 10.77
N ALA A 173 -24.31 8.58 11.91
CA ALA A 173 -24.49 7.88 13.18
C ALA A 173 -26.00 7.71 13.46
N PRO A 174 -26.46 6.53 13.90
CA PRO A 174 -27.86 6.34 14.28
C PRO A 174 -28.27 7.33 15.37
N ALA A 175 -29.51 7.80 15.33
CA ALA A 175 -30.03 8.72 16.34
C ALA A 175 -29.85 8.14 17.76
N GLY A 176 -29.17 8.90 18.63
CA GLY A 176 -28.86 8.48 20.01
C GLY A 176 -27.51 7.77 20.20
N SER A 177 -26.73 7.57 19.14
CA SER A 177 -25.36 7.07 19.25
C SER A 177 -24.40 8.16 19.75
N SER A 178 -23.53 7.83 20.71
CA SER A 178 -22.43 8.67 21.16
C SER A 178 -21.08 8.27 20.53
N ALA A 179 -21.09 7.36 19.55
CA ALA A 179 -19.88 6.90 18.89
C ALA A 179 -19.38 7.96 17.89
N THR A 180 -18.08 8.24 17.94
CA THR A 180 -17.42 9.10 16.96
C THR A 180 -17.11 8.27 15.71
N LEU A 181 -17.58 8.73 14.55
CA LEU A 181 -17.15 8.19 13.27
C LEU A 181 -15.72 8.67 13.01
N SER A 182 -14.85 7.77 12.60
CA SER A 182 -13.47 8.06 12.20
C SER A 182 -13.26 7.38 10.86
N ASP A 183 -12.78 8.15 9.88
CA ASP A 183 -12.37 7.64 8.57
C ASP A 183 -10.99 6.96 8.61
#